data_AF-A0A0Q8TB21-F1
#
_entry.id   AF-A0A0Q8TB21-F1
#
_cell.length_a   1.000
_cell.length_b   1.000
_cell.length_c   1.000
_cell.angle_alpha   90.00
_cell.angle_beta   90.00
_cell.angle_gamma   90.00
#
_symmetry.space_group_name_H-M   'P 1'
#
loop_
_entity.id
_entity.type
_entity.pdbx_description
1 polymer ?
#
loop_
_entity_poly.entity_id
_entity_poly.type
_entity_poly.pdbx_seq_one_letter_code
_entity_poly.pdbx_strand_id
1 'polypeptide(L)'
;MNTYGIARWARCAVVAASAALALGAQAQVIDFSGTRGAGVNQTDVLLENLRLLVPVPNPQQPGTTTTVESNYNILFRFDPATLHLVPVGLQQTGGSGSVQCATAQVTVFDALRGANQPLANASVTLGTRSATTNAQGVASFAGLAQGFFTVTTTAPNYSPANQTVLLNCSAPNQVAVALSPASGSAGGLAAGQFRTILTWGENPRDLDSHLTGPAASANSRWHVYFGAKTSGDMCALDVDDISSYGPETVTCPPTASAASALRPGVYRYSVHHYAGSGNLGTSNANVRLELSNGQAYTFTPPAAPYTGSNNVWTVYELTVLADGSVGVAPVNSVMANVSSSSVARELPIAEGTGLGQAESPSVFRNLAK
;
A
#
# COMPACT_ATOMS: atom_id res chain seq x y z
N MET A 1 89.38 -13.99 -53.17
CA MET A 1 89.87 -13.41 -51.91
C MET A 1 89.61 -11.92 -51.94
N ASN A 2 89.19 -11.35 -50.80
CA ASN A 2 88.75 -9.97 -50.55
C ASN A 2 87.41 -9.53 -51.16
N THR A 3 86.48 -9.17 -50.28
CA THR A 3 86.14 -7.75 -50.02
C THR A 3 85.44 -7.58 -48.66
N TYR A 4 85.82 -6.51 -47.96
CA TYR A 4 85.36 -6.10 -46.64
C TYR A 4 83.91 -5.60 -46.64
N GLY A 5 83.19 -5.89 -45.55
CA GLY A 5 81.84 -5.42 -45.30
C GLY A 5 81.77 -4.00 -44.72
N ILE A 6 80.66 -3.31 -45.01
CA ILE A 6 80.18 -2.14 -44.27
C ILE A 6 78.67 -2.34 -44.04
N ALA A 7 78.25 -2.25 -42.78
CA ALA A 7 76.88 -2.37 -42.33
C ALA A 7 76.06 -1.10 -42.63
N ARG A 8 74.77 -1.26 -42.92
CA ARG A 8 73.75 -0.21 -42.73
C ARG A 8 72.40 -0.82 -42.35
N TRP A 9 71.76 -0.16 -41.39
CA TRP A 9 70.55 -0.52 -40.67
C TRP A 9 69.28 -0.31 -41.50
N ALA A 10 68.26 -1.14 -41.30
CA ALA A 10 66.86 -0.79 -41.57
C ALA A 10 65.95 -1.44 -40.52
N ARG A 11 65.23 -0.60 -39.77
CA ARG A 11 64.23 -0.99 -38.77
C ARG A 11 62.96 -1.46 -39.48
N CYS A 12 62.52 -2.69 -39.22
CA CYS A 12 61.18 -3.17 -39.59
C CYS A 12 60.14 -2.59 -38.62
N ALA A 13 59.17 -1.84 -39.15
CA ALA A 13 57.97 -1.44 -38.41
C ALA A 13 56.90 -2.53 -38.58
N VAL A 14 56.51 -3.14 -37.46
CA VAL A 14 55.33 -4.00 -37.37
C VAL A 14 54.11 -3.09 -37.32
N VAL A 15 53.25 -3.14 -38.34
CA VAL A 15 51.95 -2.48 -38.32
C VAL A 15 50.99 -3.40 -37.54
N ALA A 16 50.73 -3.05 -36.28
CA ALA A 16 49.62 -3.60 -35.53
C ALA A 16 48.31 -3.03 -36.10
N ALA A 17 47.48 -3.88 -36.70
CA ALA A 17 46.13 -3.52 -37.08
C ALA A 17 45.27 -3.42 -35.81
N SER A 18 45.13 -2.21 -35.30
CA SER A 18 44.18 -1.88 -34.23
C SER A 18 42.76 -1.99 -34.79
N ALA A 19 42.07 -3.11 -34.53
CA ALA A 19 40.62 -3.16 -34.67
C ALA A 19 40.02 -2.30 -33.54
N ALA A 20 39.85 -1.01 -33.81
CA ALA A 20 39.09 -0.11 -32.96
C ALA A 20 37.63 -0.56 -33.01
N LEU A 21 37.22 -1.38 -32.04
CA LEU A 21 35.82 -1.52 -31.65
C LEU A 21 35.37 -0.13 -31.16
N ALA A 22 34.80 0.64 -32.09
CA ALA A 22 34.06 1.84 -31.74
C ALA A 22 32.82 1.40 -30.94
N LEU A 23 32.96 1.35 -29.61
CA LEU A 23 31.85 1.35 -28.68
C LEU A 23 31.16 2.73 -28.80
N GLY A 24 30.42 2.93 -29.88
CA GLY A 24 29.49 4.05 -29.96
C GLY A 24 28.53 3.94 -28.80
N ALA A 25 28.36 5.02 -28.04
CA ALA A 25 27.36 5.10 -26.98
C ALA A 25 26.01 4.69 -27.58
N GLN A 26 25.52 3.50 -27.23
CA GLN A 26 24.19 3.06 -27.65
C GLN A 26 23.22 4.03 -26.98
N ALA A 27 22.56 4.87 -27.78
CA ALA A 27 21.62 5.85 -27.26
C ALA A 27 20.42 5.11 -26.64
N GLN A 28 20.47 4.91 -25.32
CA GLN A 28 19.37 4.36 -24.55
C GLN A 28 18.30 5.44 -24.36
N VAL A 29 17.03 5.07 -24.52
CA VAL A 29 15.89 5.94 -24.25
C VAL A 29 15.17 5.42 -23.01
N ILE A 30 14.95 6.30 -22.04
CA ILE A 30 14.07 6.05 -20.90
C ILE A 30 12.72 6.67 -21.24
N ASP A 31 11.69 5.84 -21.35
CA ASP A 31 10.35 6.22 -21.77
C ASP A 31 9.37 6.13 -20.58
N PHE A 32 8.72 7.26 -20.30
CA PHE A 32 7.73 7.43 -19.24
C PHE A 32 6.28 7.51 -19.76
N SER A 33 6.05 7.36 -21.07
CA SER A 33 4.74 7.59 -21.70
C SER A 33 3.61 6.69 -21.17
N GLY A 34 3.94 5.53 -20.61
CA GLY A 34 3.01 4.62 -19.93
C GLY A 34 3.28 4.46 -18.43
N THR A 35 4.14 5.30 -17.85
CA THR A 35 4.54 5.19 -16.45
C THR A 35 3.47 5.77 -15.52
N ARG A 36 3.24 5.10 -14.40
CA ARG A 36 2.30 5.55 -13.35
C ARG A 36 3.00 5.63 -12.00
N GLY A 37 2.70 6.67 -11.23
CA GLY A 37 3.12 6.80 -9.83
C GLY A 37 1.98 6.51 -8.87
N ALA A 38 2.26 5.81 -7.76
CA ALA A 38 1.33 5.60 -6.65
C ALA A 38 2.07 5.71 -5.31
N GLY A 39 1.45 6.37 -4.32
CA GLY A 39 1.94 6.33 -2.94
C GLY A 39 1.74 4.93 -2.36
N VAL A 40 2.79 4.38 -1.76
CA VAL A 40 2.78 3.05 -1.11
C VAL A 40 2.45 3.18 0.37
N ASN A 41 3.14 4.11 1.02
CA ASN A 41 2.99 4.45 2.43
C ASN A 41 3.36 5.92 2.65
N GLN A 42 3.63 6.32 3.88
CA GLN A 42 3.94 7.72 4.24
C GLN A 42 5.22 8.28 3.62
N THR A 43 6.18 7.41 3.28
CA THR A 43 7.49 7.83 2.76
C THR A 43 7.78 7.28 1.37
N ASP A 44 7.07 6.24 0.94
CA ASP A 44 7.45 5.48 -0.24
C ASP A 44 6.46 5.70 -1.40
N VAL A 45 7.01 5.86 -2.60
CA VAL A 45 6.28 6.02 -3.87
C VAL A 45 6.75 4.96 -4.85
N LEU A 46 5.80 4.22 -5.41
CA LEU A 46 6.05 3.26 -6.47
C LEU A 46 5.86 3.93 -7.83
N LEU A 47 6.86 3.81 -8.68
CA LEU A 47 6.81 4.18 -10.08
C LEU A 47 6.75 2.91 -10.92
N GLU A 48 5.67 2.70 -11.65
CA GLU A 48 5.41 1.47 -12.40
C GLU A 48 5.53 1.69 -13.90
N ASN A 49 5.97 0.66 -14.62
CA ASN A 49 6.03 0.64 -16.09
C ASN A 49 6.96 1.73 -16.67
N LEU A 50 8.16 1.88 -16.09
CA LEU A 50 9.24 2.63 -16.70
C LEU A 50 9.90 1.77 -17.78
N ARG A 51 9.99 2.26 -19.01
CA ARG A 51 10.51 1.50 -20.15
C ARG A 51 11.93 1.95 -20.49
N LEU A 52 12.85 1.00 -20.59
CA LEU A 52 14.21 1.21 -21.09
C LEU A 52 14.32 0.61 -22.49
N LEU A 53 14.61 1.45 -23.47
CA LEU A 53 14.74 1.10 -24.88
C LEU A 53 16.21 1.19 -25.30
N VAL A 54 16.80 0.06 -25.66
CA VAL A 54 18.21 -0.03 -26.06
C VAL A 54 18.30 -0.48 -27.52
N PRO A 55 18.77 0.38 -28.45
CA PRO A 55 18.96 -0.01 -29.84
C PRO A 55 20.17 -0.94 -29.98
N VAL A 56 19.94 -2.22 -30.28
CA VAL A 56 21.00 -3.20 -30.54
C VAL A 56 21.22 -3.39 -32.04
N PRO A 57 22.46 -3.54 -32.53
CA PRO A 57 22.71 -3.81 -33.95
C PRO A 57 21.98 -5.07 -34.42
N ASN A 58 21.35 -5.01 -35.59
CA ASN A 58 20.68 -6.15 -36.19
C ASN A 58 21.70 -7.05 -36.90
N PRO A 59 21.97 -8.28 -36.41
CA PRO A 59 22.93 -9.18 -37.06
C PRO A 59 22.46 -9.71 -38.42
N GLN A 60 21.15 -9.63 -38.71
CA GLN A 60 20.55 -10.10 -39.97
C GLN A 60 20.49 -9.01 -41.04
N GLN A 61 20.63 -7.74 -40.66
CA GLN A 61 20.62 -6.61 -41.58
C GLN A 61 21.66 -5.56 -41.15
N PRO A 62 22.93 -5.73 -41.57
CA PRO A 62 24.02 -4.82 -41.21
C PRO A 62 23.69 -3.36 -41.53
N GLY A 63 24.00 -2.45 -40.59
CA GLY A 63 23.68 -1.03 -40.69
C GLY A 63 22.31 -0.63 -40.12
N THR A 64 21.51 -1.59 -39.64
CA THR A 64 20.25 -1.31 -38.92
C THR A 64 20.33 -1.68 -37.44
N THR A 65 19.39 -1.17 -36.64
CA THR A 65 19.23 -1.54 -35.23
C THR A 65 17.83 -2.10 -34.99
N THR A 66 17.73 -2.97 -34.00
CA THR A 66 16.49 -3.45 -33.39
C THR A 66 16.45 -2.93 -31.96
N THR A 67 15.29 -2.50 -31.47
CA THR A 67 15.18 -2.03 -30.08
C THR A 67 14.87 -3.19 -29.15
N VAL A 68 15.72 -3.38 -28.13
CA VAL A 68 15.43 -4.23 -26.98
C VAL A 68 14.75 -3.38 -25.93
N GLU A 69 13.58 -3.84 -25.47
CA GLU A 69 12.80 -3.19 -24.43
C GLU A 69 12.87 -3.95 -23.11
N SER A 70 12.96 -3.23 -22.01
CA SER A 70 12.81 -3.77 -20.65
C SER A 70 11.95 -2.84 -19.82
N ASN A 71 11.08 -3.41 -18.99
CA ASN A 71 10.15 -2.65 -18.15
C ASN A 71 10.57 -2.77 -16.69
N TYR A 72 10.40 -1.69 -15.94
CA TYR A 72 10.79 -1.61 -14.55
C TYR A 72 9.69 -0.99 -13.68
N ASN A 73 9.57 -1.53 -12.47
CA ASN A 73 8.96 -0.86 -11.35
C ASN A 73 10.08 -0.38 -10.41
N ILE A 74 9.98 0.84 -9.91
CA ILE A 74 10.97 1.46 -9.03
C ILE A 74 10.27 1.96 -7.78
N LEU A 75 10.73 1.50 -6.62
CA LEU A 75 10.28 2.01 -5.33
C LEU A 75 11.23 3.13 -4.90
N PHE A 76 10.69 4.32 -4.68
CA PHE A 76 11.41 5.46 -4.13
C PHE A 76 10.98 5.71 -2.69
N ARG A 77 11.91 6.15 -1.86
CA ARG A 77 11.68 6.66 -0.51
C ARG A 77 11.98 8.14 -0.46
N PHE A 78 11.09 8.93 0.09
CA PHE A 78 11.35 10.31 0.44
C PHE A 78 12.30 10.37 1.64
N ASP A 79 13.44 11.00 1.43
CA ASP A 79 14.37 11.34 2.50
C ASP A 79 14.03 12.76 3.01
N PRO A 80 13.49 12.90 4.23
CA PRO A 80 13.11 14.21 4.76
C PRO A 80 14.32 15.07 5.12
N ALA A 81 15.52 14.51 5.27
CA ALA A 81 16.73 15.29 5.57
C ALA A 81 17.26 16.02 4.33
N THR A 82 17.20 15.36 3.17
CA THR A 82 17.68 15.91 1.89
C THR A 82 16.57 16.43 0.99
N LEU A 83 15.31 16.13 1.32
CA LEU A 83 14.12 16.42 0.52
C LEU A 83 14.16 15.79 -0.89
N HIS A 84 14.79 14.61 -1.02
CA HIS A 84 14.93 13.88 -2.27
C HIS A 84 14.16 12.55 -2.26
N LEU A 85 13.78 12.09 -3.46
CA LEU A 85 13.34 10.71 -3.68
C LEU A 85 14.56 9.82 -3.95
N VAL A 86 14.82 8.90 -3.03
CA VAL A 86 15.93 7.94 -3.12
C VAL A 86 15.38 6.60 -3.62
N PRO A 87 15.92 6.02 -4.71
CA PRO A 87 15.51 4.69 -5.13
C PRO A 87 15.93 3.66 -4.08
N VAL A 88 14.97 2.90 -3.57
CA VAL A 88 15.17 1.84 -2.57
C VAL A 88 14.85 0.45 -3.11
N GLY A 89 14.25 0.36 -4.30
CA GLY A 89 14.03 -0.90 -5.01
C GLY A 89 13.92 -0.69 -6.52
N LEU A 90 14.53 -1.59 -7.28
CA LEU A 90 14.45 -1.64 -8.74
C LEU A 90 14.08 -3.07 -9.16
N GLN A 91 12.97 -3.21 -9.87
CA GLN A 91 12.40 -4.50 -10.24
C GLN A 91 12.15 -4.53 -11.74
N GLN A 92 12.75 -5.47 -12.45
CA GLN A 92 12.43 -5.69 -13.86
C GLN A 92 11.11 -6.45 -14.00
N THR A 93 10.11 -5.82 -14.61
CA THR A 93 8.76 -6.35 -14.77
C THR A 93 8.47 -6.89 -16.18
N GLY A 94 9.34 -6.58 -17.15
CA GLY A 94 9.20 -7.05 -18.53
C GLY A 94 10.51 -6.99 -19.31
N GLY A 95 10.51 -7.60 -20.49
CA GLY A 95 11.70 -7.74 -21.34
C GLY A 95 12.52 -8.99 -21.01
N SER A 96 13.63 -9.15 -21.73
CA SER A 96 14.56 -10.28 -21.56
C SER A 96 15.15 -10.29 -20.15
N GLY A 97 15.10 -11.44 -19.47
CA GLY A 97 15.57 -11.61 -18.09
C GLY A 97 14.52 -11.37 -17.00
N SER A 98 13.32 -10.86 -17.35
CA SER A 98 12.23 -10.71 -16.37
C SER A 98 11.70 -12.07 -15.90
N VAL A 99 11.51 -12.21 -14.58
CA VAL A 99 11.02 -13.45 -13.95
C VAL A 99 9.51 -13.33 -13.73
N GLN A 100 8.71 -13.94 -14.62
CA GLN A 100 7.24 -13.87 -14.61
C GLN A 100 6.59 -15.12 -13.99
N CYS A 101 6.88 -15.41 -12.71
CA CYS A 101 6.32 -16.58 -12.00
C CYS A 101 5.20 -16.25 -11.01
N ALA A 102 4.92 -14.98 -10.73
CA ALA A 102 3.90 -14.63 -9.75
C ALA A 102 2.48 -14.83 -10.29
N THR A 103 1.60 -15.29 -9.41
CA THR A 103 0.15 -15.36 -9.62
C THR A 103 -0.54 -14.55 -8.52
N ALA A 104 -1.67 -13.92 -8.83
CA ALA A 104 -2.43 -13.14 -7.86
C ALA A 104 -3.93 -13.40 -7.99
N GLN A 105 -4.62 -13.49 -6.86
CA GLN A 105 -6.07 -13.49 -6.77
C GLN A 105 -6.50 -12.26 -5.97
N VAL A 106 -7.27 -11.38 -6.62
CA VAL A 106 -7.80 -10.16 -6.02
C VAL A 106 -9.28 -10.37 -5.76
N THR A 107 -9.67 -10.41 -4.50
CA THR A 107 -11.08 -10.52 -4.06
C THR A 107 -11.61 -9.14 -3.74
N VAL A 108 -12.72 -8.76 -4.36
CA VAL A 108 -13.33 -7.44 -4.26
C VAL A 108 -14.72 -7.57 -3.67
N PHE A 109 -15.01 -6.76 -2.63
CA PHE A 109 -16.29 -6.76 -1.94
C PHE A 109 -16.68 -5.35 -1.47
N ASP A 110 -17.95 -5.19 -1.10
CA ASP A 110 -18.49 -3.94 -0.52
C ASP A 110 -17.90 -3.72 0.88
N ALA A 111 -17.31 -2.54 1.14
CA ALA A 111 -16.70 -2.21 2.42
C ALA A 111 -17.69 -2.23 3.61
N LEU A 112 -18.99 -1.99 3.37
CA LEU A 112 -20.03 -1.96 4.40
C LEU A 112 -20.66 -3.33 4.67
N ARG A 113 -20.33 -4.35 3.86
CA ARG A 113 -20.98 -5.67 3.94
C ARG A 113 -19.99 -6.84 3.86
N GLY A 114 -18.74 -6.57 3.52
CA GLY A 114 -17.63 -7.51 3.49
C GLY A 114 -17.88 -8.70 2.56
N ALA A 115 -17.32 -9.86 2.93
CA ALA A 115 -17.41 -11.09 2.13
C ALA A 115 -18.85 -11.56 1.83
N ASN A 116 -19.85 -11.08 2.55
CA ASN A 116 -21.26 -11.36 2.27
C ASN A 116 -21.82 -10.61 1.05
N GLN A 117 -21.06 -9.67 0.47
CA GLN A 117 -21.39 -8.93 -0.75
C GLN A 117 -20.16 -8.79 -1.65
N PRO A 118 -19.77 -9.89 -2.33
CA PRO A 118 -18.75 -9.82 -3.37
C PRO A 118 -19.21 -8.94 -4.53
N LEU A 119 -18.28 -8.19 -5.13
CA LEU A 119 -18.57 -7.31 -6.26
C LEU A 119 -18.15 -7.96 -7.57
N ALA A 120 -19.13 -8.43 -8.34
CA ALA A 120 -18.92 -8.95 -9.69
C ALA A 120 -18.74 -7.81 -10.71
N ASN A 121 -17.99 -8.08 -11.78
CA ASN A 121 -17.69 -7.15 -12.86
C ASN A 121 -16.94 -5.87 -12.44
N ALA A 122 -16.32 -5.86 -11.25
CA ALA A 122 -15.35 -4.83 -10.88
C ALA A 122 -14.10 -4.98 -11.76
N SER A 123 -13.55 -3.88 -12.23
CA SER A 123 -12.30 -3.85 -13.00
C SER A 123 -11.12 -3.78 -12.03
N VAL A 124 -10.22 -4.75 -12.11
CA VAL A 124 -8.97 -4.80 -11.35
C VAL A 124 -7.80 -4.66 -12.30
N THR A 125 -6.88 -3.75 -12.00
CA THR A 125 -5.66 -3.51 -12.77
C THR A 125 -4.44 -3.73 -11.86
N LEU A 126 -3.49 -4.53 -12.32
CA LEU A 126 -2.19 -4.82 -11.71
C LEU A 126 -1.09 -4.53 -12.72
N GLY A 127 -0.34 -3.43 -12.51
CA GLY A 127 0.59 -2.91 -13.52
C GLY A 127 -0.14 -2.56 -14.82
N THR A 128 0.25 -3.18 -15.94
CA THR A 128 -0.39 -2.96 -17.26
C THR A 128 -1.52 -3.94 -17.57
N ARG A 129 -1.82 -4.87 -16.66
CA ARG A 129 -2.79 -5.95 -16.89
C ARG A 129 -4.08 -5.67 -16.16
N SER A 130 -5.21 -5.97 -16.80
CA SER A 130 -6.53 -5.84 -16.20
C SER A 130 -7.33 -7.14 -16.32
N ALA A 131 -8.18 -7.38 -15.34
CA ALA A 131 -9.16 -8.46 -15.33
C ALA A 131 -10.45 -7.96 -14.65
N THR A 132 -11.57 -8.59 -14.95
CA THR A 132 -12.84 -8.33 -14.26
C THR A 132 -13.10 -9.42 -13.21
N THR A 133 -13.77 -9.04 -12.12
CA THR A 133 -14.16 -9.98 -11.07
C THR A 133 -15.34 -10.86 -11.51
N ASN A 134 -15.31 -12.12 -11.11
CA ASN A 134 -16.42 -13.08 -11.32
C ASN A 134 -17.57 -12.87 -10.31
N ALA A 135 -18.56 -13.77 -10.31
CA ALA A 135 -19.71 -13.72 -9.40
C ALA A 135 -19.33 -13.78 -7.89
N GLN A 136 -18.17 -14.33 -7.57
CA GLN A 136 -17.59 -14.40 -6.23
C GLN A 136 -16.70 -13.19 -5.91
N GLY A 137 -16.63 -12.19 -6.79
CA GLY A 137 -15.82 -10.99 -6.60
C GLY A 137 -14.33 -11.21 -6.86
N VAL A 138 -13.93 -12.31 -7.50
CA VAL A 138 -12.51 -12.68 -7.69
C VAL A 138 -12.03 -12.36 -9.09
N ALA A 139 -10.92 -11.62 -9.19
CA ALA A 139 -10.13 -11.43 -10.42
C ALA A 139 -8.79 -12.18 -10.30
N SER A 140 -8.41 -12.93 -11.33
CA SER A 140 -7.20 -13.79 -11.31
C SER A 140 -6.16 -13.33 -12.33
N PHE A 141 -4.91 -13.36 -11.92
CA PHE A 141 -3.75 -12.97 -12.74
C PHE A 141 -2.66 -14.04 -12.65
N ALA A 142 -2.00 -14.33 -13.77
CA ALA A 142 -0.91 -15.30 -13.84
C ALA A 142 0.18 -14.82 -14.80
N GLY A 143 1.45 -15.12 -14.52
CA GLY A 143 2.58 -14.62 -15.32
C GLY A 143 2.88 -13.15 -15.01
N LEU A 144 2.77 -12.76 -13.74
CA LEU A 144 3.21 -11.46 -13.26
C LEU A 144 4.69 -11.57 -12.84
N ALA A 145 5.42 -10.46 -12.93
CA ALA A 145 6.73 -10.40 -12.30
C ALA A 145 6.59 -10.42 -10.76
N GLN A 146 7.59 -10.93 -10.06
CA GLN A 146 7.67 -10.77 -8.60
C GLN A 146 8.08 -9.33 -8.24
N GLY A 147 7.57 -8.81 -7.12
CA GLY A 147 7.89 -7.49 -6.56
C GLY A 147 6.66 -6.60 -6.36
N PHE A 148 6.84 -5.29 -6.21
CA PHE A 148 5.77 -4.35 -5.85
C PHE A 148 4.91 -3.96 -7.06
N PHE A 149 3.59 -3.98 -6.85
CA PHE A 149 2.59 -3.53 -7.82
C PHE A 149 1.50 -2.71 -7.13
N THR A 150 0.93 -1.77 -7.86
CA THR A 150 -0.34 -1.15 -7.46
C THR A 150 -1.51 -1.97 -7.99
N VAL A 151 -2.41 -2.33 -7.09
CA VAL A 151 -3.75 -2.85 -7.40
C VAL A 151 -4.69 -1.67 -7.48
N THR A 152 -5.21 -1.37 -8.67
CA THR A 152 -6.26 -0.38 -8.87
C THR A 152 -7.56 -1.08 -9.15
N THR A 153 -8.59 -0.78 -8.35
CA THR A 153 -9.90 -1.43 -8.46
C THR A 153 -10.99 -0.39 -8.62
N THR A 154 -11.88 -0.60 -9.60
CA THR A 154 -13.04 0.25 -9.85
C THR A 154 -14.30 -0.58 -10.06
N ALA A 155 -15.44 -0.05 -9.62
CA ALA A 155 -16.76 -0.64 -9.86
C ALA A 155 -17.81 0.48 -9.94
N PRO A 156 -18.91 0.30 -10.69
CA PRO A 156 -20.01 1.27 -10.73
C PRO A 156 -20.59 1.53 -9.33
N ASN A 157 -20.89 2.80 -9.02
CA ASN A 157 -21.41 3.26 -7.72
C ASN A 157 -20.44 3.13 -6.52
N TYR A 158 -19.16 2.84 -6.76
CA TYR A 158 -18.12 2.77 -5.74
C TYR A 158 -17.00 3.76 -6.02
N SER A 159 -16.37 4.25 -4.95
CA SER A 159 -15.13 5.02 -5.03
C SER A 159 -13.97 4.11 -5.45
N PRO A 160 -13.10 4.53 -6.41
CA PRO A 160 -11.91 3.78 -6.77
C PRO A 160 -10.99 3.54 -5.59
N ALA A 161 -10.37 2.36 -5.55
CA ALA A 161 -9.37 2.01 -4.55
C ALA A 161 -8.00 1.76 -5.20
N ASN A 162 -6.95 2.23 -4.53
CA ASN A 162 -5.57 1.89 -4.85
C ASN A 162 -4.90 1.31 -3.60
N GLN A 163 -4.23 0.18 -3.75
CA GLN A 163 -3.37 -0.40 -2.71
C GLN A 163 -2.12 -1.00 -3.35
N THR A 164 -1.01 -1.01 -2.62
CA THR A 164 0.23 -1.64 -3.09
C THR A 164 0.35 -3.03 -2.50
N VAL A 165 0.77 -4.00 -3.31
CA VAL A 165 1.03 -5.37 -2.91
C VAL A 165 2.44 -5.79 -3.31
N LEU A 166 3.07 -6.61 -2.47
CA LEU A 166 4.30 -7.34 -2.82
C LEU A 166 3.93 -8.72 -3.38
N LEU A 167 4.17 -8.95 -4.67
CA LEU A 167 3.93 -10.22 -5.33
C LEU A 167 5.16 -11.13 -5.23
N ASN A 168 4.94 -12.38 -4.84
CA ASN A 168 5.97 -13.41 -4.74
C ASN A 168 5.65 -14.58 -5.69
N CYS A 169 6.66 -15.39 -6.01
CA CYS A 169 6.45 -16.59 -6.83
C CYS A 169 5.98 -17.82 -6.02
N SER A 170 5.95 -17.72 -4.69
CA SER A 170 5.23 -18.64 -3.81
C SER A 170 3.74 -18.34 -3.89
N ALA A 171 3.02 -19.17 -4.65
CA ALA A 171 1.64 -18.96 -5.08
C ALA A 171 0.57 -19.08 -3.96
N PRO A 172 -0.68 -18.75 -4.29
CA PRO A 172 -1.08 -17.53 -5.00
C PRO A 172 -1.01 -16.33 -4.04
N ASN A 173 -0.64 -15.16 -4.55
CA ASN A 173 -0.71 -13.94 -3.74
C ASN A 173 -2.20 -13.54 -3.60
N GLN A 174 -2.72 -13.61 -2.39
CA GLN A 174 -4.11 -13.26 -2.10
C GLN A 174 -4.19 -11.80 -1.66
N VAL A 175 -5.05 -11.03 -2.34
CA VAL A 175 -5.25 -9.60 -2.09
C VAL A 175 -6.74 -9.35 -1.89
N ALA A 176 -7.10 -8.68 -0.81
CA ALA A 176 -8.46 -8.23 -0.57
C ALA A 176 -8.62 -6.74 -0.80
N VAL A 177 -9.69 -6.35 -1.49
CA VAL A 177 -10.04 -4.96 -1.76
C VAL A 177 -11.49 -4.73 -1.34
N ALA A 178 -11.68 -3.91 -0.30
CA ALA A 178 -13.01 -3.39 0.01
C ALA A 178 -13.23 -2.06 -0.72
N LEU A 179 -14.32 -1.98 -1.50
CA LEU A 179 -14.75 -0.74 -2.14
C LEU A 179 -15.83 -0.04 -1.32
N SER A 180 -15.63 1.25 -1.10
CA SER A 180 -16.59 2.11 -0.41
C SER A 180 -17.63 2.63 -1.41
N PRO A 181 -18.93 2.62 -1.10
CA PRO A 181 -19.92 3.25 -1.96
C PRO A 181 -19.58 4.72 -2.25
N ALA A 182 -19.75 5.13 -3.51
CA ALA A 182 -19.42 6.47 -3.96
C ALA A 182 -20.34 7.52 -3.31
N SER A 183 -19.86 8.75 -3.19
CA SER A 183 -20.68 9.88 -2.74
C SER A 183 -21.95 10.01 -3.59
N GLY A 184 -23.10 10.24 -2.94
CA GLY A 184 -24.41 10.26 -3.58
C GLY A 184 -25.04 8.89 -3.89
N SER A 185 -24.30 7.79 -3.70
CA SER A 185 -24.86 6.43 -3.74
C SER A 185 -25.35 5.99 -2.35
N ALA A 186 -26.22 4.99 -2.30
CA ALA A 186 -26.65 4.41 -1.02
C ALA A 186 -25.45 3.84 -0.24
N GLY A 187 -25.23 4.33 0.98
CA GLY A 187 -24.05 3.96 1.79
C GLY A 187 -22.81 4.85 1.55
N GLY A 188 -22.89 5.80 0.62
CA GLY A 188 -21.81 6.75 0.35
C GLY A 188 -21.59 7.71 1.53
N LEU A 189 -20.37 8.22 1.66
CA LEU A 189 -20.04 9.23 2.67
C LEU A 189 -20.78 10.54 2.40
N ALA A 190 -21.52 11.01 3.41
CA ALA A 190 -22.12 12.33 3.46
C ALA A 190 -21.16 13.35 4.09
N ALA A 191 -21.41 14.64 3.90
CA ALA A 191 -20.61 15.71 4.49
C ALA A 191 -20.49 15.54 6.02
N GLY A 192 -19.27 15.70 6.54
CA GLY A 192 -18.98 15.53 7.97
C GLY A 192 -18.76 14.08 8.39
N GLN A 193 -18.81 13.11 7.47
CA GLN A 193 -18.44 11.72 7.72
C GLN A 193 -17.02 11.39 7.26
N PHE A 194 -16.41 10.44 7.95
CA PHE A 194 -15.27 9.67 7.46
C PHE A 194 -15.55 8.17 7.57
N ARG A 195 -14.79 7.39 6.81
CA ARG A 195 -14.81 5.93 6.87
C ARG A 195 -13.39 5.40 6.89
N THR A 196 -13.15 4.42 7.74
CA THR A 196 -11.87 3.71 7.82
C THR A 196 -12.10 2.26 7.47
N ILE A 197 -11.31 1.75 6.53
CA ILE A 197 -11.42 0.41 5.98
C ILE A 197 -10.08 -0.28 6.21
N LEU A 198 -10.09 -1.38 6.95
CA LEU A 198 -8.96 -2.27 7.14
C LEU A 198 -9.18 -3.53 6.29
N THR A 199 -8.17 -3.91 5.52
CA THR A 199 -8.08 -5.21 4.83
C THR A 199 -6.72 -5.83 5.13
N TRP A 200 -6.60 -7.15 5.06
CA TRP A 200 -5.34 -7.84 5.26
C TRP A 200 -5.26 -9.15 4.47
N GLY A 201 -4.14 -9.84 4.58
CA GLY A 201 -3.85 -11.14 3.98
C GLY A 201 -4.45 -12.31 4.76
N GLU A 202 -4.06 -13.52 4.40
CA GLU A 202 -4.59 -14.74 5.04
C GLU A 202 -4.08 -14.89 6.48
N ASN A 203 -2.86 -14.40 6.72
CA ASN A 203 -2.18 -14.49 7.99
C ASN A 203 -1.78 -13.08 8.42
N PRO A 204 -2.19 -12.63 9.62
CA PRO A 204 -2.96 -13.37 10.61
C PRO A 204 -4.43 -13.53 10.24
N ARG A 205 -5.09 -14.44 10.95
CA ARG A 205 -6.50 -14.80 10.72
C ARG A 205 -7.45 -13.68 11.13
N ASP A 206 -7.07 -12.85 12.09
CA ASP A 206 -7.95 -11.86 12.69
C ASP A 206 -7.17 -10.60 13.10
N LEU A 207 -7.49 -9.49 12.42
CA LEU A 207 -7.02 -8.15 12.76
C LEU A 207 -8.22 -7.28 13.14
N ASP A 208 -8.17 -6.72 14.34
CA ASP A 208 -9.25 -5.91 14.91
C ASP A 208 -9.01 -4.42 14.76
N SER A 209 -10.07 -3.70 14.42
CA SER A 209 -10.21 -2.25 14.38
C SER A 209 -10.56 -1.74 15.76
N HIS A 210 -9.78 -0.77 16.21
CA HIS A 210 -10.06 -0.02 17.41
C HIS A 210 -10.07 1.46 17.07
N LEU A 211 -11.21 2.09 17.26
CA LEU A 211 -11.36 3.53 17.10
C LEU A 211 -11.76 4.14 18.44
N THR A 212 -11.00 5.11 18.91
CA THR A 212 -11.37 5.93 20.07
C THR A 212 -11.62 7.36 19.65
N GLY A 213 -12.49 8.06 20.37
CA GLY A 213 -12.75 9.47 20.09
C GLY A 213 -13.45 10.21 21.24
N PRO A 214 -13.67 11.52 21.08
CA PRO A 214 -14.21 12.37 22.14
C PRO A 214 -15.64 11.98 22.52
N ALA A 215 -15.89 11.71 23.81
CA ALA A 215 -17.23 11.47 24.32
C ALA A 215 -17.93 12.77 24.72
N ALA A 216 -19.23 12.69 25.04
CA ALA A 216 -20.01 13.84 25.48
C ALA A 216 -19.48 14.49 26.77
N SER A 217 -18.91 13.70 27.69
CA SER A 217 -18.22 14.24 28.87
C SER A 217 -16.77 14.58 28.56
N ALA A 218 -16.36 15.79 28.93
CA ALA A 218 -15.05 16.37 28.61
C ALA A 218 -13.84 15.54 29.12
N ASN A 219 -14.02 14.66 30.11
CA ASN A 219 -12.95 13.86 30.73
C ASN A 219 -12.95 12.40 30.25
N SER A 220 -13.31 12.15 28.98
CA SER A 220 -13.45 10.78 28.51
C SER A 220 -13.49 10.58 27.01
N ARG A 221 -13.12 9.36 26.62
CA ARG A 221 -13.23 8.86 25.26
C ARG A 221 -14.20 7.70 25.20
N TRP A 222 -14.86 7.55 24.06
CA TRP A 222 -15.53 6.29 23.69
C TRP A 222 -14.55 5.39 22.94
N HIS A 223 -14.90 4.11 22.82
CA HIS A 223 -14.10 3.10 22.13
C HIS A 223 -15.01 2.18 21.33
N VAL A 224 -14.87 2.20 20.01
CA VAL A 224 -15.52 1.27 19.08
C VAL A 224 -14.54 0.16 18.73
N TYR A 225 -14.97 -1.08 18.94
CA TYR A 225 -14.25 -2.32 18.62
C TYR A 225 -15.24 -3.50 18.56
N PHE A 226 -14.78 -4.71 18.27
CA PHE A 226 -15.66 -5.89 18.09
C PHE A 226 -16.67 -6.10 19.24
N GLY A 227 -16.30 -5.84 20.49
CA GLY A 227 -17.13 -6.04 21.68
C GLY A 227 -18.04 -4.85 22.01
N ALA A 228 -17.77 -3.69 21.42
CA ALA A 228 -18.59 -2.48 21.53
C ALA A 228 -18.67 -1.80 20.16
N LYS A 229 -19.50 -2.37 19.26
CA LYS A 229 -19.53 -2.00 17.84
C LYS A 229 -20.06 -0.61 17.55
N THR A 230 -20.65 0.08 18.53
CA THR A 230 -21.22 1.42 18.33
C THR A 230 -20.89 2.33 19.50
N SER A 231 -20.60 3.60 19.22
CA SER A 231 -20.57 4.66 20.22
C SER A 231 -21.77 5.61 20.02
N GLY A 232 -22.98 5.05 20.09
CA GLY A 232 -24.22 5.79 19.86
C GLY A 232 -24.27 6.39 18.45
N ASP A 233 -24.39 7.71 18.37
CA ASP A 233 -24.46 8.47 17.12
C ASP A 233 -23.09 8.84 16.53
N MET A 234 -21.98 8.52 17.20
CA MET A 234 -20.65 9.02 16.80
C MET A 234 -19.91 8.15 15.80
N CYS A 235 -19.94 6.82 15.97
CA CYS A 235 -19.21 5.87 15.15
C CYS A 235 -19.82 4.47 15.27
N ALA A 236 -19.71 3.67 14.21
CA ALA A 236 -20.09 2.27 14.21
C ALA A 236 -19.09 1.42 13.42
N LEU A 237 -18.80 0.23 13.92
CA LEU A 237 -18.12 -0.84 13.21
C LEU A 237 -19.16 -1.53 12.30
N ASP A 238 -19.15 -1.16 11.03
CA ASP A 238 -20.09 -1.64 10.00
C ASP A 238 -19.87 -3.12 9.68
N VAL A 239 -18.61 -3.55 9.62
CA VAL A 239 -18.18 -4.93 9.35
C VAL A 239 -17.07 -5.31 10.30
N ASP A 240 -17.19 -6.51 10.86
CA ASP A 240 -16.23 -7.19 11.75
C ASP A 240 -15.99 -8.58 11.15
N ASP A 241 -14.84 -8.76 10.52
CA ASP A 241 -14.43 -10.03 9.92
C ASP A 241 -13.46 -10.76 10.86
N ILE A 242 -13.76 -12.02 11.16
CA ILE A 242 -13.02 -12.79 12.18
C ILE A 242 -12.12 -13.89 11.59
N SER A 243 -11.96 -13.94 10.27
CA SER A 243 -11.35 -15.11 9.59
C SER A 243 -10.41 -14.81 8.42
N SER A 244 -10.14 -13.53 8.14
CA SER A 244 -9.52 -13.02 6.91
C SER A 244 -10.51 -12.98 5.75
N TYR A 245 -10.37 -12.06 4.80
CA TYR A 245 -9.27 -11.11 4.55
C TYR A 245 -9.63 -9.67 4.96
N GLY A 246 -10.51 -9.56 5.95
CA GLY A 246 -11.29 -8.35 6.16
C GLY A 246 -12.52 -8.30 5.24
N PRO A 247 -13.17 -7.14 5.13
CA PRO A 247 -12.75 -5.89 5.74
C PRO A 247 -13.17 -5.83 7.20
N GLU A 248 -12.48 -4.99 7.95
CA GLU A 248 -13.15 -4.31 9.05
C GLU A 248 -13.35 -2.85 8.69
N THR A 249 -14.58 -2.36 8.83
CA THR A 249 -14.95 -1.02 8.38
C THR A 249 -15.64 -0.27 9.50
N VAL A 250 -15.17 0.96 9.77
CA VAL A 250 -15.78 1.87 10.74
C VAL A 250 -16.23 3.15 10.03
N THR A 251 -17.49 3.55 10.19
CA THR A 251 -18.04 4.81 9.66
C THR A 251 -18.44 5.75 10.80
N CYS A 252 -18.07 7.03 10.67
CA CYS A 252 -18.26 8.06 11.70
C CYS A 252 -18.69 9.41 11.11
N PRO A 253 -19.83 10.01 11.53
CA PRO A 253 -20.97 9.33 12.14
C PRO A 253 -21.51 8.17 11.29
N PRO A 254 -22.19 7.17 11.88
CA PRO A 254 -22.79 6.08 11.12
C PRO A 254 -23.75 6.59 10.04
N THR A 255 -23.83 5.93 8.88
CA THR A 255 -24.65 6.38 7.74
C THR A 255 -26.14 6.54 8.07
N ALA A 256 -26.66 5.75 9.01
CA ALA A 256 -28.04 5.83 9.47
C ALA A 256 -28.25 6.71 10.72
N SER A 257 -27.21 7.40 11.20
CA SER A 257 -27.29 8.21 12.41
C SER A 257 -27.95 9.57 12.16
N ALA A 258 -28.57 10.13 13.21
CA ALA A 258 -29.08 11.50 13.19
C ALA A 258 -27.96 12.56 13.33
N ALA A 259 -26.74 12.14 13.69
CA ALA A 259 -25.60 13.04 13.79
C ALA A 259 -25.03 13.32 12.40
N SER A 260 -24.99 14.60 12.03
CA SER A 260 -24.41 15.06 10.77
C SER A 260 -23.02 15.68 10.95
N ALA A 261 -22.44 15.60 12.15
CA ALA A 261 -21.15 16.18 12.48
C ALA A 261 -20.41 15.37 13.54
N LEU A 262 -19.09 15.37 13.43
CA LEU A 262 -18.18 14.83 14.43
C LEU A 262 -18.07 15.80 15.61
N ARG A 263 -17.89 15.26 16.82
CA ARG A 263 -17.51 16.06 17.99
C ARG A 263 -16.07 16.57 17.82
N PRO A 264 -15.77 17.85 18.14
CA PRO A 264 -14.40 18.34 18.16
C PRO A 264 -13.49 17.53 19.09
N GLY A 265 -12.24 17.33 18.68
CA GLY A 265 -11.25 16.52 19.38
C GLY A 265 -10.58 15.47 18.50
N VAL A 266 -9.80 14.60 19.14
CA VAL A 266 -8.95 13.62 18.45
C VAL A 266 -9.63 12.26 18.35
N TYR A 267 -9.75 11.76 17.13
CA TYR A 267 -10.15 10.39 16.80
C TYR A 267 -8.88 9.60 16.48
N ARG A 268 -8.68 8.47 17.14
CA ARG A 268 -7.45 7.67 16.98
C ARG A 268 -7.82 6.26 16.58
N TYR A 269 -7.25 5.81 15.45
CA TYR A 269 -7.49 4.50 14.89
C TYR A 269 -6.27 3.60 15.05
N SER A 270 -6.50 2.39 15.51
CA SER A 270 -5.48 1.38 15.75
C SER A 270 -5.94 0.01 15.25
N VAL A 271 -4.97 -0.82 14.87
CA VAL A 271 -5.17 -2.21 14.47
C VAL A 271 -4.53 -3.13 15.49
N HIS A 272 -5.27 -4.10 16.01
CA HIS A 272 -4.76 -5.09 16.95
C HIS A 272 -4.66 -6.46 16.28
N HIS A 273 -3.51 -7.12 16.40
CA HIS A 273 -3.35 -8.51 15.98
C HIS A 273 -3.94 -9.45 17.02
N TYR A 274 -5.23 -9.74 16.85
CA TYR A 274 -6.03 -10.49 17.82
C TYR A 274 -5.77 -11.99 17.77
N ALA A 275 -5.82 -12.62 16.59
CA ALA A 275 -5.64 -14.05 16.47
C ALA A 275 -4.99 -14.51 15.16
N GLY A 276 -4.34 -15.66 15.21
CA GLY A 276 -3.69 -16.30 14.07
C GLY A 276 -2.17 -16.26 14.14
N SER A 277 -1.54 -16.86 13.13
CA SER A 277 -0.08 -16.88 12.95
C SER A 277 0.40 -15.67 12.15
N GLY A 278 1.70 -15.41 12.19
CA GLY A 278 2.32 -14.29 11.48
C GLY A 278 2.35 -13.03 12.32
N ASN A 279 2.44 -11.87 11.67
CA ASN A 279 2.51 -10.57 12.33
C ASN A 279 1.99 -9.45 11.42
N LEU A 280 1.71 -8.29 12.01
CA LEU A 280 1.24 -7.09 11.29
C LEU A 280 2.17 -6.71 10.11
N GLY A 281 3.49 -6.73 10.28
CA GLY A 281 4.43 -6.33 9.22
C GLY A 281 4.41 -7.20 7.97
N THR A 282 3.97 -8.45 8.08
CA THR A 282 3.87 -9.42 6.97
C THR A 282 2.43 -9.75 6.60
N SER A 283 1.47 -9.09 7.26
CA SER A 283 0.05 -9.37 7.11
C SER A 283 -0.56 -8.86 5.81
N ASN A 284 0.15 -8.05 5.03
CA ASN A 284 -0.42 -7.24 3.96
C ASN A 284 -1.57 -6.34 4.43
N ALA A 285 -1.60 -5.95 5.71
CA ALA A 285 -2.61 -5.02 6.22
C ALA A 285 -2.55 -3.68 5.49
N ASN A 286 -3.72 -3.21 5.08
CA ASN A 286 -3.92 -1.92 4.43
C ASN A 286 -5.09 -1.20 5.11
N VAL A 287 -4.81 -0.02 5.65
CA VAL A 287 -5.82 0.86 6.24
C VAL A 287 -6.06 2.03 5.30
N ARG A 288 -7.30 2.20 4.84
CA ARG A 288 -7.74 3.33 4.03
C ARG A 288 -8.71 4.19 4.83
N LEU A 289 -8.33 5.43 5.10
CA LEU A 289 -9.20 6.47 5.64
C LEU A 289 -9.74 7.31 4.49
N GLU A 290 -11.05 7.36 4.33
CA GLU A 290 -11.76 8.15 3.33
C GLU A 290 -12.55 9.28 4.01
N LEU A 291 -12.42 10.49 3.47
CA LEU A 291 -13.17 11.67 3.91
C LEU A 291 -14.29 11.98 2.91
N SER A 292 -15.37 12.60 3.41
CA SER A 292 -16.52 12.96 2.57
C SER A 292 -16.23 13.94 1.43
N ASN A 293 -15.09 14.64 1.47
CA ASN A 293 -14.63 15.55 0.42
C ASN A 293 -13.88 14.82 -0.72
N GLY A 294 -13.79 13.49 -0.67
CA GLY A 294 -13.09 12.66 -1.66
C GLY A 294 -11.61 12.46 -1.40
N GLN A 295 -11.03 13.05 -0.34
CA GLN A 295 -9.67 12.76 0.07
C GLN A 295 -9.59 11.36 0.70
N ALA A 296 -8.51 10.65 0.39
CA ALA A 296 -8.22 9.35 0.98
C ALA A 296 -6.75 9.26 1.41
N TYR A 297 -6.52 8.58 2.53
CA TYR A 297 -5.21 8.30 3.09
C TYR A 297 -5.04 6.79 3.19
N THR A 298 -3.87 6.30 2.78
CA THR A 298 -3.53 4.88 2.87
C THR A 298 -2.36 4.71 3.82
N PHE A 299 -2.49 3.71 4.70
CA PHE A 299 -1.48 3.36 5.68
C PHE A 299 -1.17 1.86 5.58
N THR A 300 0.10 1.53 5.75
CA THR A 300 0.60 0.15 5.89
C THR A 300 1.41 0.06 7.18
N PRO A 301 1.47 -1.12 7.82
CA PRO A 301 2.30 -1.32 9.01
C PRO A 301 3.73 -0.84 8.79
N PRO A 302 4.36 -0.15 9.76
CA PRO A 302 5.70 0.40 9.60
C PRO A 302 6.76 -0.70 9.60
N ALA A 303 7.98 -0.39 9.14
CA ALA A 303 9.12 -1.27 9.39
C ALA A 303 9.47 -1.22 10.89
N ALA A 304 9.12 -2.27 11.63
CA ALA A 304 9.31 -2.36 13.07
C ALA A 304 9.60 -3.81 13.49
N PRO A 305 10.21 -4.05 14.67
CA PRO A 305 10.26 -5.38 15.23
C PRO A 305 8.84 -5.82 15.64
N TYR A 306 8.39 -6.94 15.09
CA TYR A 306 7.10 -7.54 15.42
C TYR A 306 7.31 -8.81 16.23
N THR A 307 6.71 -8.90 17.43
CA THR A 307 6.78 -10.10 18.28
C THR A 307 5.68 -11.14 17.99
N GLY A 308 4.90 -10.97 16.91
CA GLY A 308 3.79 -11.86 16.55
C GLY A 308 2.43 -11.34 17.00
N SER A 309 1.68 -12.18 17.72
CA SER A 309 0.35 -11.90 18.29
C SER A 309 0.37 -10.77 19.33
N ASN A 310 -0.77 -10.11 19.54
CA ASN A 310 -0.96 -9.03 20.53
C ASN A 310 -0.14 -7.75 20.25
N ASN A 311 0.31 -7.58 19.01
CA ASN A 311 0.86 -6.31 18.57
C ASN A 311 -0.28 -5.35 18.27
N VAL A 312 -0.09 -4.08 18.64
CA VAL A 312 -0.98 -2.98 18.29
C VAL A 312 -0.24 -2.04 17.37
N TRP A 313 -0.84 -1.74 16.23
CA TRP A 313 -0.40 -0.69 15.32
C TRP A 313 -1.32 0.52 15.45
N THR A 314 -0.80 1.61 16.01
CA THR A 314 -1.50 2.90 16.01
C THR A 314 -1.28 3.58 14.66
N VAL A 315 -2.37 3.74 13.91
CA VAL A 315 -2.29 4.07 12.49
C VAL A 315 -2.21 5.59 12.30
N TYR A 316 -3.27 6.28 12.71
CA TYR A 316 -3.43 7.72 12.50
C TYR A 316 -4.25 8.36 13.61
N GLU A 317 -4.14 9.68 13.66
CA GLU A 317 -5.02 10.58 14.40
C GLU A 317 -5.74 11.52 13.43
N LEU A 318 -7.05 11.65 13.61
CA LEU A 318 -7.88 12.63 12.94
C LEU A 318 -8.34 13.65 13.98
N THR A 319 -7.90 14.89 13.83
CA THR A 319 -8.30 16.01 14.68
C THR A 319 -9.46 16.74 14.04
N VAL A 320 -10.57 16.84 14.77
CA VAL A 320 -11.73 17.65 14.38
C VAL A 320 -11.68 18.96 15.14
N LEU A 321 -11.64 20.08 14.44
CA LEU A 321 -11.70 21.42 15.04
C LEU A 321 -13.14 21.85 15.32
N ALA A 322 -13.31 22.91 16.11
CA ALA A 322 -14.63 23.43 16.48
C ALA A 322 -15.48 23.90 15.29
N ASP A 323 -14.83 24.27 14.18
CA ASP A 323 -15.48 24.65 12.92
C ASP A 323 -15.83 23.44 12.03
N GLY A 324 -15.55 22.22 12.48
CA GLY A 324 -15.80 20.97 11.75
C GLY A 324 -14.72 20.62 10.72
N SER A 325 -13.68 21.45 10.56
CA SER A 325 -12.54 21.09 9.73
C SER A 325 -11.75 19.92 10.35
N VAL A 326 -11.15 19.11 9.48
CA VAL A 326 -10.42 17.91 9.89
C VAL A 326 -8.97 17.97 9.45
N GLY A 327 -8.07 17.58 10.35
CA GLY A 327 -6.65 17.34 10.05
C GLY A 327 -6.31 15.88 10.31
N VAL A 328 -5.53 15.26 9.42
CA VAL A 328 -5.08 13.87 9.57
C VAL A 328 -3.58 13.85 9.76
N ALA A 329 -3.12 13.21 10.83
CA ALA A 329 -1.71 12.99 11.12
C ALA A 329 -1.41 11.48 11.20
N PRO A 330 -0.41 10.99 10.47
CA PRO A 330 0.07 9.62 10.69
C PRO A 330 0.71 9.50 12.08
N VAL A 331 0.39 8.43 12.79
CA VAL A 331 1.13 8.02 14.00
C VAL A 331 2.12 6.92 13.63
N ASN A 332 1.61 5.89 12.96
CA ASN A 332 2.34 4.78 12.39
C ASN A 332 3.36 4.11 13.33
N SER A 333 2.94 3.81 14.55
CA SER A 333 3.79 3.21 15.57
C SER A 333 3.24 1.85 16.00
N VAL A 334 4.16 0.94 16.35
CA VAL A 334 3.82 -0.42 16.77
C VAL A 334 4.26 -0.62 18.21
N MET A 335 3.36 -1.17 19.01
CA MET A 335 3.67 -1.67 20.34
C MET A 335 3.55 -3.19 20.36
N ALA A 336 4.52 -3.82 21.02
CA ALA A 336 4.56 -5.26 21.19
C ALA A 336 3.91 -5.69 22.51
N ASN A 337 3.34 -6.90 22.53
CA ASN A 337 2.89 -7.59 23.74
C ASN A 337 1.88 -6.80 24.59
N VAL A 338 0.90 -6.17 23.96
CA VAL A 338 -0.15 -5.46 24.69
C VAL A 338 -1.10 -6.50 25.32
N SER A 339 -0.88 -6.80 26.61
CA SER A 339 -1.58 -7.84 27.37
C SER A 339 -2.90 -7.37 27.99
N SER A 340 -3.84 -8.30 28.13
CA SER A 340 -5.15 -8.15 28.75
C SER A 340 -5.12 -8.10 30.30
N SER A 341 -5.15 -6.88 30.88
CA SER A 341 -5.63 -6.64 32.27
C SER A 341 -6.03 -5.17 32.61
N SER A 342 -7.33 -4.95 32.87
CA SER A 342 -8.04 -3.74 33.33
C SER A 342 -7.88 -2.46 32.49
N VAL A 343 -9.00 -2.01 31.89
CA VAL A 343 -9.12 -0.76 31.13
C VAL A 343 -9.04 0.45 32.07
N ALA A 344 -8.18 1.42 31.74
CA ALA A 344 -8.32 2.77 32.24
C ALA A 344 -8.92 3.61 31.11
N ARG A 345 -10.10 4.19 31.35
CA ARG A 345 -10.70 5.23 30.53
C ARG A 345 -9.65 6.33 30.37
N GLU A 346 -9.02 6.41 29.21
CA GLU A 346 -7.94 7.38 29.02
C GLU A 346 -8.49 8.80 29.14
N LEU A 347 -7.69 9.63 29.80
CA LEU A 347 -7.88 11.07 29.86
C LEU A 347 -7.85 11.65 28.44
N PRO A 348 -8.46 12.82 28.20
CA PRO A 348 -8.35 13.49 26.92
C PRO A 348 -6.87 13.63 26.52
N ILE A 349 -6.55 13.34 25.26
CA ILE A 349 -5.30 13.79 24.65
C ILE A 349 -5.43 15.32 24.61
N ALA A 350 -4.85 16.02 25.59
CA ALA A 350 -4.94 17.47 25.61
C ALA A 350 -4.21 18.03 24.38
N GLU A 351 -4.73 19.13 23.84
CA GLU A 351 -4.18 19.77 22.65
C GLU A 351 -2.67 20.06 22.87
N GLY A 352 -1.81 19.45 22.06
CA GLY A 352 -0.35 19.57 22.18
C GLY A 352 0.35 18.56 23.11
N THR A 353 -0.37 17.69 23.83
CA THR A 353 0.24 16.60 24.62
C THR A 353 -0.27 15.24 24.15
N GLY A 354 0.61 14.37 23.67
CA GLY A 354 0.26 12.98 23.31
C GLY A 354 -0.18 12.73 21.87
N LEU A 355 -0.26 13.77 21.02
CA LEU A 355 -0.39 13.59 19.57
C LEU A 355 0.87 12.92 18.98
N GLY A 356 0.69 12.10 17.95
CA GLY A 356 1.77 11.37 17.29
C GLY A 356 2.40 10.26 18.14
N GLN A 357 1.84 9.94 19.32
CA GLN A 357 2.30 8.85 20.17
C GLN A 357 1.53 7.56 19.89
N ALA A 358 2.15 6.42 20.17
CA ALA A 358 1.45 5.15 20.17
C ALA A 358 0.23 5.17 21.11
N GLU A 359 -0.80 4.41 20.75
CA GLU A 359 -1.99 4.23 21.57
C GLU A 359 -1.62 3.71 22.95
N SER A 360 -2.46 3.94 23.94
CA SER A 360 -2.17 3.37 25.24
C SER A 360 -2.43 1.87 25.28
N PRO A 361 -1.49 1.07 25.81
CA PRO A 361 -1.70 -0.35 26.03
C PRO A 361 -2.94 -0.67 26.89
N SER A 362 -3.42 0.28 27.70
CA SER A 362 -4.59 0.10 28.58
C SER A 362 -5.90 -0.09 27.81
N VAL A 363 -5.99 0.42 26.58
CA VAL A 363 -7.19 0.40 25.72
C VAL A 363 -7.49 -1.01 25.19
N PHE A 364 -6.46 -1.83 24.95
CA PHE A 364 -6.61 -3.17 24.37
C PHE A 364 -6.68 -4.28 25.42
N ARG A 365 -6.72 -3.90 26.69
CA ARG A 365 -6.67 -4.87 27.77
C ARG A 365 -8.01 -5.55 27.94
N ASN A 366 -8.04 -6.89 27.98
CA ASN A 366 -9.21 -7.74 28.27
C ASN A 366 -10.30 -7.72 27.21
N LEU A 367 -9.93 -7.47 25.96
CA LEU A 367 -10.85 -7.63 24.85
C LEU A 367 -10.81 -9.11 24.46
N ALA A 368 -11.88 -9.85 24.75
CA ALA A 368 -12.08 -11.24 24.32
C ALA A 368 -13.32 -11.30 23.42
N LYS A 369 -13.15 -11.84 22.20
CA LYS A 369 -14.22 -12.20 21.27
C LYS A 369 -15.04 -13.37 21.80
#